data_AF-A0A355FF27-F1
#
_entry.id   AF-A0A355FF27-F1
#
_cell.length_a   1.000
_cell.length_b   1.000
_cell.length_c   1.000
_cell.angle_alpha   90.00
_cell.angle_beta   90.00
_cell.angle_gamma   90.00
#
_symmetry.space_group_name_H-M   'P 1'
#
loop_
_entity.id
_entity.type
_entity.pdbx_description
1 polymer ?
#
loop_
_entity_poly.entity_id
_entity_poly.type
_entity_poly.pdbx_seq_one_letter_code
_entity_poly.pdbx_strand_id
1 'polypeptide(L)'
;MKKIILWTVALALLLAGCRNEKGKFEVGQKTFLLNDAPFVVKAAEIHYPRIPREYWEHRIRICKALGMNTICLYIFWNIHEQEEGKFDFSGNNDVAAFCRLAQKHG
;
A
#
# COMPACT_ATOMS: atom_id res chain seq x y z
N MET A 1 34.99 30.44 -8.68
CA MET A 1 35.18 29.29 -7.75
C MET A 1 34.06 29.17 -6.72
N LYS A 2 33.71 30.21 -5.94
CA LYS A 2 32.64 30.14 -4.91
C LYS A 2 31.24 29.78 -5.44
N LYS A 3 30.86 30.29 -6.62
CA LYS A 3 29.56 29.97 -7.25
C LYS A 3 29.46 28.49 -7.65
N ILE A 4 30.51 27.92 -8.23
CA ILE A 4 30.55 26.51 -8.67
C ILE A 4 30.34 25.57 -7.48
N ILE A 5 30.97 25.86 -6.34
CA ILE A 5 30.81 25.10 -5.09
C ILE A 5 29.35 25.17 -4.59
N LEU A 6 28.72 26.35 -4.67
CA LEU A 6 27.32 26.53 -4.30
C LEU A 6 26.37 25.66 -5.15
N TRP A 7 26.58 25.63 -6.46
CA TRP A 7 25.76 24.82 -7.39
C TRP A 7 25.98 23.33 -7.18
N THR A 8 27.21 22.88 -6.87
CA THR A 8 27.48 21.47 -6.56
C THR A 8 26.86 21.02 -5.24
N VAL A 9 26.83 21.87 -4.21
CA VAL A 9 26.18 21.55 -2.93
C VAL A 9 24.66 21.51 -3.08
N ALA A 10 24.07 22.45 -3.83
CA ALA A 10 22.64 22.44 -4.12
C ALA A 10 22.20 21.19 -4.91
N LEU A 11 23.01 20.75 -5.88
CA LEU A 11 22.75 19.54 -6.65
C LEU A 11 22.90 18.26 -5.81
N ALA A 12 23.89 18.21 -4.90
CA ALA A 12 24.06 17.10 -3.97
C ALA A 12 22.90 16.97 -2.97
N LEU A 13 22.36 18.10 -2.48
CA LEU A 13 21.17 18.13 -1.62
C LEU A 13 19.90 17.69 -2.36
N LEU A 14 19.75 18.04 -3.64
CA LEU A 14 18.66 17.56 -4.50
C LEU A 14 18.73 16.03 -4.73
N LEU A 15 19.93 15.47 -4.87
CA LEU A 15 20.14 14.03 -5.06
C LEU A 15 20.01 13.21 -3.77
N ALA A 16 20.25 13.82 -2.60
CA ALA A 16 20.07 13.16 -1.30
C ALA A 16 18.59 12.96 -0.91
N GLY A 17 17.66 13.70 -1.53
CA GLY A 17 16.22 13.62 -1.24
C GLY A 17 15.50 12.41 -1.86
N CYS A 18 16.11 11.69 -2.80
CA CYS A 18 15.52 10.51 -3.43
C CYS A 18 16.02 9.22 -2.78
N ARG A 19 15.71 9.03 -1.49
CA ARG A 19 15.80 7.70 -0.88
C ARG A 19 14.50 6.96 -1.15
N ASN A 20 14.55 6.05 -2.13
CA ASN A 20 13.52 5.04 -2.33
C ASN A 20 13.72 3.93 -1.28
N GLU A 21 13.56 4.27 0.00
CA GLU A 21 13.55 3.27 1.05
C GLU A 21 12.13 2.71 1.15
N LYS A 22 12.01 1.37 1.11
CA LYS A 22 10.74 0.70 1.43
C LYS A 22 10.28 1.24 2.78
N GLY A 23 9.04 1.73 2.84
CA GLY A 23 8.52 2.37 4.05
C GLY A 23 8.69 1.46 5.27
N LYS A 24 9.34 1.98 6.32
CA LYS A 24 9.62 1.26 7.56
C LYS A 24 8.40 1.34 8.47
N PHE A 25 7.79 0.21 8.81
CA PHE A 25 6.65 0.15 9.73
C PHE A 25 7.03 -0.63 11.00
N GLU A 26 6.90 -0.01 12.16
CA GLU A 26 7.36 -0.57 13.44
C GLU A 26 6.35 -0.36 14.57
N VAL A 27 6.47 -1.19 15.61
CA VAL A 27 5.76 -0.99 16.88
C VAL A 27 6.59 -0.06 17.77
N GLY A 28 6.09 1.15 18.02
CA GLY A 28 6.63 2.06 19.02
C GLY A 28 6.07 1.77 20.42
N GLN A 29 6.41 2.59 21.41
CA GLN A 29 6.02 2.33 22.80
C GLN A 29 4.49 2.37 23.04
N LYS A 30 3.78 3.30 22.37
CA LYS A 30 2.33 3.53 22.54
C LYS A 30 1.60 3.79 21.21
N THR A 31 2.28 3.56 20.09
CA THR A 31 1.79 3.88 18.75
C THR A 31 2.57 3.05 17.73
N PHE A 32 2.09 2.99 16.49
CA PHE A 32 2.90 2.50 15.39
C PHE A 32 3.76 3.64 14.84
N LEU A 33 4.87 3.28 14.21
CA LEU A 33 5.73 4.22 13.50
C LEU A 33 5.71 3.88 12.02
N LEU A 34 5.49 4.87 11.16
CA LEU A 34 5.70 4.77 9.72
C LEU A 34 6.80 5.76 9.34
N ASN A 35 7.94 5.26 8.87
CA ASN A 35 9.14 6.04 8.58
C ASN A 35 9.56 6.90 9.78
N ASP A 36 9.65 6.26 10.95
CA ASP A 36 10.02 6.84 12.24
C ASP A 36 9.05 7.94 12.77
N ALA A 37 7.93 8.20 12.08
CA ALA A 37 6.88 9.13 12.51
C ALA A 37 5.68 8.39 13.13
N PRO A 38 5.03 8.92 14.19
CA PRO A 38 3.82 8.35 14.77
C PRO A 38 2.71 8.12 13.73
N PHE A 39 2.12 6.93 13.74
CA PHE A 39 1.12 6.49 12.77
C PHE A 39 -0.07 5.81 13.45
N VAL A 40 -1.26 6.30 13.14
CA VAL A 40 -2.52 5.69 13.59
C VAL A 40 -3.12 4.92 12.42
N VAL A 41 -3.26 3.60 12.58
CA VAL A 41 -3.92 2.72 11.61
C VAL A 41 -5.42 2.99 11.65
N LYS A 42 -5.99 3.44 10.53
CA LYS A 42 -7.42 3.60 10.30
C LYS A 42 -7.82 2.66 9.17
N ALA A 43 -8.25 1.47 9.55
CA ALA A 43 -8.46 0.38 8.61
C ALA A 43 -9.92 0.27 8.16
N ALA A 44 -10.12 -0.05 6.87
CA ALA A 44 -11.38 -0.52 6.33
C ALA A 44 -11.25 -1.97 5.86
N GLU A 45 -12.20 -2.81 6.26
CA GLU A 45 -12.27 -4.21 5.85
C GLU A 45 -12.88 -4.33 4.46
N ILE A 46 -12.14 -4.88 3.49
CA ILE A 46 -12.60 -5.08 2.12
C ILE A 46 -12.20 -6.47 1.64
N HIS A 47 -13.20 -7.32 1.36
CA HIS A 47 -12.97 -8.67 0.83
C HIS A 47 -13.14 -8.67 -0.68
N TYR A 48 -12.03 -8.61 -1.43
CA TYR A 48 -12.03 -8.61 -2.89
C TYR A 48 -12.90 -9.71 -3.54
N PRO A 49 -13.01 -10.96 -3.02
CA PRO A 49 -13.83 -11.97 -3.70
C PRO A 49 -15.33 -11.70 -3.59
N ARG A 50 -15.76 -10.90 -2.61
CA ARG A 50 -17.19 -10.59 -2.36
C ARG A 50 -17.67 -9.36 -3.13
N ILE A 51 -16.78 -8.71 -3.88
CA ILE A 51 -17.05 -7.50 -4.64
C ILE A 51 -16.66 -7.80 -6.08
N PRO A 52 -17.53 -7.57 -7.08
CA PRO A 52 -17.13 -7.74 -8.47
C PRO A 52 -15.93 -6.84 -8.82
N ARG A 53 -15.01 -7.36 -9.63
CA ARG A 53 -13.72 -6.71 -9.94
C ARG A 53 -13.86 -5.30 -10.48
N GLU A 54 -14.87 -5.03 -11.30
CA GLU A 54 -15.20 -3.70 -11.83
C GLU A 54 -15.49 -2.66 -10.74
N TYR A 55 -15.85 -3.11 -9.53
CA TYR A 55 -16.20 -2.24 -8.42
C TYR A 55 -15.08 -2.07 -7.38
N TRP A 56 -13.96 -2.80 -7.49
CA TRP A 56 -12.86 -2.71 -6.51
C TRP A 56 -12.34 -1.27 -6.38
N GLU A 57 -12.05 -0.59 -7.50
CA GLU A 57 -11.52 0.78 -7.49
C GLU A 57 -12.49 1.74 -6.82
N HIS A 58 -13.79 1.60 -7.10
CA HIS A 58 -14.82 2.40 -6.45
C HIS A 58 -14.83 2.22 -4.92
N ARG A 59 -14.75 0.97 -4.44
CA ARG A 59 -14.74 0.69 -2.99
C ARG A 59 -13.49 1.26 -2.31
N ILE A 60 -12.32 1.08 -2.92
CA ILE A 60 -11.04 1.63 -2.44
C ILE A 60 -11.13 3.16 -2.33
N ARG A 61 -11.64 3.84 -3.36
CA ARG A 61 -11.80 5.29 -3.37
C ARG A 61 -12.76 5.79 -2.29
N ILE A 62 -13.85 5.08 -2.03
CA ILE A 62 -14.77 5.41 -0.92
C ILE A 62 -14.06 5.31 0.42
N CYS A 63 -13.31 4.23 0.68
CA CYS A 63 -12.56 4.08 1.93
C CYS A 63 -11.56 5.23 2.13
N LYS A 64 -10.84 5.61 1.06
CA LYS A 64 -9.95 6.77 1.09
C LYS A 64 -10.69 8.08 1.39
N ALA A 65 -11.84 8.30 0.76
CA ALA A 65 -12.67 9.49 0.97
C ALA A 65 -13.23 9.57 2.40
N LEU A 66 -13.49 8.43 3.05
CA LEU A 66 -13.86 8.33 4.47
C LEU A 66 -12.68 8.57 5.42
N GLY A 67 -11.48 8.82 4.91
CA GLY A 67 -10.28 9.12 5.69
C GLY A 67 -9.55 7.88 6.21
N MET A 68 -9.83 6.69 5.66
CA MET A 68 -9.06 5.47 5.97
C MET A 68 -7.69 5.52 5.29
N ASN A 69 -6.70 4.93 5.95
CA ASN A 69 -5.32 4.89 5.45
C ASN A 69 -4.77 3.47 5.31
N THR A 70 -5.58 2.46 5.64
CA THR A 70 -5.21 1.05 5.59
C THR A 70 -6.41 0.26 5.08
N ILE A 71 -6.18 -0.73 4.23
CA ILE A 71 -7.18 -1.74 3.88
C ILE A 71 -6.77 -3.03 4.57
N CYS A 72 -7.71 -3.64 5.31
CA CYS A 72 -7.59 -5.00 5.82
C CYS A 72 -8.44 -5.94 4.96
N LEU A 73 -7.93 -7.15 4.73
CA LEU A 73 -8.59 -8.16 3.91
C LEU A 73 -8.19 -9.55 4.37
N TYR A 74 -9.09 -10.51 4.12
CA TYR A 74 -8.77 -11.93 4.15
C TYR A 74 -8.38 -12.45 2.77
N ILE A 75 -7.50 -13.45 2.76
CA ILE A 75 -7.27 -14.34 1.63
C ILE A 75 -8.01 -15.64 1.93
N PHE A 76 -9.02 -15.94 1.14
CA PHE A 76 -9.90 -17.08 1.38
C PHE A 76 -9.31 -18.32 0.71
N TRP A 77 -8.60 -19.15 1.46
CA TRP A 77 -7.86 -20.27 0.89
C TRP A 77 -8.76 -21.20 0.04
N ASN A 78 -9.93 -21.56 0.55
CA ASN A 78 -10.87 -22.47 -0.12
C ASN A 78 -11.32 -22.03 -1.53
N ILE A 79 -11.34 -20.73 -1.85
CA ILE A 79 -11.67 -20.26 -3.21
C ILE A 79 -10.43 -20.19 -4.10
N HIS A 80 -9.24 -20.09 -3.51
CA HIS A 80 -7.97 -20.13 -4.24
C HIS A 80 -7.54 -21.55 -4.55
N GLU A 81 -7.90 -22.54 -3.74
CA GLU A 81 -7.54 -23.95 -3.94
C GLU A 81 -8.78 -24.82 -3.72
N GLN A 82 -9.68 -24.84 -4.70
CA GLN A 82 -10.90 -25.67 -4.64
C GLN A 82 -10.59 -27.16 -4.81
N GLU A 83 -9.50 -27.46 -5.52
CA GLU A 83 -8.93 -28.80 -5.66
C GLU A 83 -7.47 -28.74 -5.22
N GLU A 84 -7.01 -29.74 -4.45
CA GLU A 84 -5.64 -29.81 -3.94
C GLU A 84 -4.61 -29.66 -5.07
N GLY A 85 -3.66 -28.75 -4.88
CA GLY A 85 -2.62 -28.38 -5.83
C GLY A 85 -3.07 -27.47 -6.98
N LYS A 86 -4.37 -27.15 -7.12
CA LYS A 86 -4.90 -26.32 -8.21
C LYS A 86 -5.29 -24.94 -7.73
N PHE A 87 -4.39 -23.98 -7.94
CA PHE A 87 -4.58 -22.61 -7.49
C PHE A 87 -5.23 -21.70 -8.55
N ASP A 88 -6.22 -20.91 -8.14
CA ASP A 88 -6.81 -19.82 -8.94
C ASP A 88 -6.58 -18.45 -8.29
N PHE A 89 -5.78 -17.63 -8.97
CA PHE A 89 -5.53 -16.21 -8.66
C PHE A 89 -5.90 -15.30 -9.84
N SER A 90 -6.87 -15.71 -10.64
CA SER A 90 -7.37 -14.97 -11.81
C SER A 90 -8.70 -14.28 -11.53
N GLY A 91 -9.18 -13.44 -12.46
CA GLY A 91 -10.52 -12.85 -12.38
C GLY A 91 -10.80 -12.15 -11.05
N ASN A 92 -11.87 -12.54 -10.36
CA ASN A 92 -12.24 -11.97 -9.07
C ASN A 92 -11.40 -12.52 -7.88
N ASN A 93 -10.57 -13.54 -8.11
CA ASN A 93 -9.68 -14.16 -7.13
C ASN A 93 -8.25 -13.59 -7.18
N ASP A 94 -7.99 -12.60 -8.04
CA ASP A 94 -6.67 -11.98 -8.20
C ASP A 94 -6.35 -10.99 -7.07
N VAL A 95 -5.98 -11.53 -5.91
CA VAL A 95 -5.56 -10.75 -4.73
C VAL A 95 -4.40 -9.80 -5.04
N ALA A 96 -3.49 -10.21 -5.92
CA ALA A 96 -2.33 -9.42 -6.27
C ALA A 96 -2.75 -8.15 -7.05
N ALA A 97 -3.70 -8.26 -7.98
CA ALA A 97 -4.25 -7.09 -8.66
C ALA A 97 -5.05 -6.19 -7.73
N PHE A 98 -5.81 -6.75 -6.78
CA PHE A 98 -6.49 -5.96 -5.76
C PHE A 98 -5.48 -5.15 -4.92
N CYS A 99 -4.41 -5.77 -4.43
CA CYS A 99 -3.35 -5.09 -3.67
C CYS A 99 -2.63 -4.00 -4.49
N ARG A 100 -2.31 -4.27 -5.76
CA ARG A 100 -1.74 -3.25 -6.67
C ARG A 100 -2.69 -2.07 -6.90
N LEU A 101 -3.99 -2.36 -7.01
CA LEU A 101 -5.01 -1.33 -7.16
C LEU A 101 -5.15 -0.49 -5.88
N ALA A 102 -5.11 -1.11 -4.71
CA ALA A 102 -5.05 -0.38 -3.43
C ALA A 102 -3.83 0.54 -3.38
N GLN A 103 -2.64 0.01 -3.69
CA GLN A 103 -1.39 0.78 -3.72
C GLN A 103 -1.43 1.99 -4.68
N LYS A 104 -2.10 1.86 -5.84
CA LYS A 104 -2.30 2.97 -6.78
C LYS A 104 -3.06 4.16 -6.16
N HIS A 105 -3.91 3.91 -5.16
CA HIS A 105 -4.74 4.93 -4.48
C HIS A 105 -4.17 5.37 -3.11
N GLY A 106 -2.93 4.96 -2.81
CA GLY A 106 -2.16 5.35 -1.61
C GLY A 106 -2.58 4.57 -0.38
#